data_AF-A0A2H1I972-F1
#
_entry.id   AF-A0A2H1I972-F1
#
_cell.length_a   1.000
_cell.length_b   1.000
_cell.length_c   1.000
_cell.angle_alpha   90.00
_cell.angle_beta   90.00
_cell.angle_gamma   90.00
#
_symmetry.space_group_name_H-M   'P 1'
#
loop_
_entity.id
_entity.type
_entity.pdbx_description
1 polymer ?
#
loop_
_entity_poly.entity_id
_entity_poly.type
_entity_poly.pdbx_seq_one_letter_code
_entity_poly.pdbx_strand_id
1 'polypeptide(L)'
;MRLDAVGISLRGIGHIPWRDLRAPERRYVPVKNDIGGRCTVMPLTQRAQARVRMQPGDWQLRVGPRPYLSFDQPFLLLPGVQGLSEDEVVRLFHHVWSTFSTGYQR
;
A
#
# COMPACT_ATOMS: atom_id res chain seq x y z
N MET A 1 8.93 -4.48 5.95
CA MET A 1 7.67 -3.80 6.30
C MET A 1 7.34 -4.14 7.74
N ARG A 2 6.80 -3.21 8.51
CA ARG A 2 6.27 -3.48 9.86
C ARG A 2 4.80 -3.05 9.90
N LEU A 3 3.95 -3.92 10.40
CA LEU A 3 2.55 -3.62 10.69
C LEU A 3 2.44 -3.33 12.18
N ASP A 4 1.83 -2.20 12.54
CA ASP A 4 1.54 -1.85 13.93
C ASP A 4 0.12 -1.27 14.06
N ALA A 5 -0.35 -1.09 15.28
CA ALA A 5 -1.71 -0.59 15.54
C ALA A 5 -1.96 0.81 14.94
N VAL A 6 -0.90 1.59 14.70
CA VAL A 6 -1.00 2.94 14.18
C VAL A 6 -0.96 2.97 12.64
N GLY A 7 -0.38 1.96 11.99
CA GLY A 7 -0.32 1.89 10.52
C GLY A 7 0.66 0.87 9.95
N ILE A 8 1.07 1.13 8.71
CA ILE A 8 2.10 0.39 8.00
C ILE A 8 3.36 1.25 7.98
N SER A 9 4.44 0.71 8.54
CA SER A 9 5.78 1.28 8.38
C SER A 9 6.53 0.57 7.27
N LEU A 10 6.95 1.34 6.27
CA LEU A 10 7.76 0.85 5.16
C LEU A 10 9.15 1.45 5.21
N ARG A 11 10.16 0.60 5.01
CA ARG A 11 11.56 1.02 5.04
C ARG A 11 11.77 2.08 3.96
N GLY A 12 12.14 3.29 4.39
CA GLY A 12 12.37 4.41 3.50
C GLY A 12 11.14 5.21 3.05
N ILE A 13 9.92 4.78 3.37
CA ILE A 13 8.71 5.62 3.25
C ILE A 13 8.33 6.16 4.61
N GLY A 14 8.61 5.43 5.70
CA GLY A 14 8.08 5.79 7.01
C GLY A 14 6.66 5.29 7.18
N HIS A 15 5.91 5.98 8.04
CA HIS A 15 4.65 5.48 8.58
C HIS A 15 3.43 5.99 7.79
N ILE A 16 2.59 5.06 7.32
CA ILE A 16 1.30 5.32 6.68
C ILE A 16 0.19 4.87 7.63
N PRO A 17 -0.62 5.80 8.17
CA PRO A 17 -1.72 5.45 9.06
C PRO A 17 -2.79 4.59 8.39
N TRP A 18 -3.44 3.69 9.14
CA TRP A 18 -4.52 2.85 8.61
C TRP A 18 -5.69 3.65 8.02
N ARG A 19 -6.01 4.81 8.61
CA ARG A 19 -7.03 5.76 8.11
C ARG A 19 -6.70 6.38 6.74
N ASP A 20 -5.43 6.35 6.35
CA ASP A 20 -4.94 6.89 5.08
C ASP A 20 -4.95 5.82 3.97
N LEU A 21 -5.38 4.59 4.31
CA LEU A 21 -5.50 3.44 3.42
C LEU A 21 -6.96 2.98 3.31
N ARG A 22 -7.31 2.43 2.16
CA ARG A 22 -8.57 1.72 1.92
C ARG A 22 -8.35 0.21 1.98
N ALA A 23 -9.44 -0.54 2.05
CA ALA A 23 -9.43 -2.00 2.04
C ALA A 23 -8.55 -2.55 0.90
N PRO A 24 -7.82 -3.65 1.14
CA PRO A 24 -7.00 -4.24 0.11
C PRO A 24 -7.84 -4.75 -1.06
N GLU A 25 -7.33 -4.59 -2.27
CA GLU A 25 -7.99 -5.05 -3.49
C GLU A 25 -6.98 -5.65 -4.47
N ARG A 26 -7.48 -6.46 -5.41
CA ARG A 26 -6.70 -6.91 -6.56
C ARG A 26 -6.85 -5.91 -7.68
N ARG A 27 -5.75 -5.29 -8.10
CA ARG A 27 -5.73 -4.28 -9.16
C ARG A 27 -4.77 -4.71 -10.26
N TYR A 28 -5.15 -4.46 -11.52
CA TYR A 28 -4.21 -4.60 -12.62
C TYR A 28 -3.23 -3.43 -12.60
N VAL A 29 -1.93 -3.73 -12.48
CA VAL A 29 -0.89 -2.71 -12.36
C VAL A 29 -0.07 -2.69 -13.66
N PRO A 30 -0.13 -1.59 -14.44
CA PRO A 30 0.53 -1.52 -15.74
C PRO A 30 2.03 -1.24 -15.59
N VAL A 31 2.89 -2.24 -15.84
CA VAL A 31 4.35 -2.10 -15.88
C VAL A 31 4.81 -1.52 -17.22
N LYS A 32 5.69 -0.50 -17.22
CA LYS A 32 6.33 -0.03 -18.46
C LYS A 32 7.16 -1.18 -19.03
N ASN A 33 6.86 -1.54 -20.28
CA ASN A 33 7.52 -2.56 -21.09
C ASN A 33 7.22 -4.04 -20.78
N ASP A 34 6.19 -4.38 -20.01
CA ASP A 34 5.79 -5.80 -19.89
C ASP A 34 4.30 -5.96 -19.55
N ILE A 35 3.81 -7.20 -19.72
CA ILE A 35 2.45 -7.62 -19.40
C ILE A 35 2.11 -7.20 -17.97
N GLY A 36 1.14 -6.30 -17.81
CA GLY A 36 0.64 -5.91 -16.50
C GLY A 36 0.17 -7.14 -15.70
N GLY A 37 0.44 -7.12 -14.40
CA GLY A 37 0.04 -8.20 -13.49
C GLY A 37 -1.16 -7.80 -12.66
N ARG A 38 -1.98 -8.77 -12.26
CA ARG A 38 -2.90 -8.57 -11.12
C ARG A 38 -2.04 -8.56 -9.86
N CYS A 39 -1.94 -7.41 -9.21
CA CYS A 39 -1.25 -7.27 -7.93
C CYS A 39 -2.26 -7.04 -6.82
N THR A 40 -1.91 -7.48 -5.62
CA THR A 40 -2.64 -7.07 -4.43
C THR A 40 -2.13 -5.72 -3.96
N VAL A 41 -3.04 -4.78 -3.76
CA VAL A 41 -2.73 -3.40 -3.39
C VAL A 41 -3.59 -2.93 -2.22
N MET A 42 -3.14 -1.89 -1.52
CA MET A 42 -3.99 -1.07 -0.65
C MET A 42 -4.13 0.33 -1.25
N PRO A 43 -5.32 0.73 -1.70
CA PRO A 43 -5.52 2.07 -2.24
C PRO A 43 -5.28 3.15 -1.18
N LEU A 44 -4.66 4.26 -1.57
CA LEU A 44 -4.47 5.43 -0.74
C LEU A 44 -5.73 6.31 -0.78
N THR A 45 -6.09 6.92 0.35
CA THR A 45 -7.10 7.99 0.35
C THR A 45 -6.58 9.22 -0.41
N GLN A 46 -7.48 10.10 -0.86
CA GLN A 46 -7.09 11.34 -1.55
C GLN A 46 -6.14 12.20 -0.71
N ARG A 47 -6.37 12.27 0.61
CA ARG A 47 -5.48 12.92 1.58
C ARG A 47 -4.10 12.28 1.58
N ALA A 48 -4.01 10.96 1.60
CA ALA A 48 -2.74 10.23 1.60
C ALA A 48 -1.99 10.40 0.28
N GLN A 49 -2.70 10.39 -0.86
CA GLN A 49 -2.14 10.68 -2.17
C GLN A 49 -1.53 12.09 -2.22
N ALA A 50 -2.25 13.10 -1.72
CA ALA A 50 -1.74 14.46 -1.64
C ALA A 50 -0.47 14.55 -0.77
N ARG A 51 -0.44 13.84 0.37
CA ARG A 51 0.75 13.76 1.23
C ARG A 51 1.95 13.13 0.52
N VAL A 52 1.75 12.01 -0.18
CA VAL A 52 2.81 11.33 -0.94
C VAL A 52 3.36 12.24 -2.05
N ARG A 53 2.49 12.97 -2.76
CA ARG A 53 2.89 13.93 -3.81
C ARG A 53 3.74 15.09 -3.29
N MET A 54 3.54 15.51 -2.02
CA MET A 54 4.33 16.57 -1.38
C MET A 54 5.70 16.10 -0.87
N GLN A 55 6.00 14.80 -0.90
CA GLN A 55 7.29 14.28 -0.45
C GLN A 55 8.33 14.34 -1.58
N PRO A 56 9.62 14.62 -1.27
CA PRO A 56 10.71 14.56 -2.24
C PRO A 56 10.77 13.19 -2.95
N GLY A 57 11.32 13.16 -4.17
CA GLY A 57 11.28 12.02 -5.09
C GLY A 57 11.68 10.64 -4.52
N ASP A 58 12.45 10.59 -3.44
CA ASP A 58 12.80 9.36 -2.72
C ASP A 58 11.60 8.58 -2.15
N TRP A 59 10.48 9.25 -1.89
CA TRP A 59 9.22 8.61 -1.48
C TRP A 59 8.42 8.06 -2.68
N GLN A 60 8.52 8.71 -3.84
CA GLN A 60 7.82 8.34 -5.07
C GLN A 60 8.38 7.04 -5.69
N LEU A 61 9.65 6.70 -5.40
CA LEU A 61 10.28 5.44 -5.82
C LEU A 61 9.83 4.21 -5.01
N ARG A 62 9.06 4.38 -3.93
CA ARG A 62 8.84 3.36 -2.90
C ARG A 62 7.37 3.03 -2.64
N VAL A 63 6.46 3.98 -2.82
CA VAL A 63 5.09 3.64 -3.20
C VAL A 63 5.18 3.09 -4.61
N GLY A 64 4.27 2.22 -5.00
CA GLY A 64 4.22 1.73 -6.36
C GLY A 64 4.54 2.88 -7.33
N PRO A 65 5.47 2.71 -8.27
CA PRO A 65 6.50 1.68 -8.18
C PRO A 65 7.82 2.15 -8.76
N ARG A 66 8.77 1.23 -8.60
CA ARG A 66 10.02 1.08 -9.33
C ARG A 66 10.08 1.93 -10.61
N PRO A 67 11.24 2.53 -10.95
CA PRO A 67 11.43 3.59 -11.96
C PRO A 67 10.85 3.37 -13.38
N TYR A 68 10.27 2.19 -13.65
CA TYR A 68 9.50 1.80 -14.82
C TYR A 68 7.97 1.82 -14.62
N LEU A 69 7.42 2.44 -13.59
CA LEU A 69 5.98 2.55 -13.42
C LEU A 69 5.65 4.01 -13.08
N SER A 70 4.62 4.57 -13.72
CA SER A 70 4.32 6.00 -13.72
C SER A 70 4.12 6.58 -12.31
N PHE A 71 4.68 7.77 -12.09
CA PHE A 71 4.84 8.49 -10.82
C PHE A 71 3.58 8.76 -9.98
N ASP A 72 2.38 8.58 -10.52
CA ASP A 72 1.13 8.74 -9.77
C ASP A 72 0.52 7.38 -9.48
N GLN A 73 0.91 6.75 -8.37
CA GLN A 73 0.22 5.55 -7.92
C GLN A 73 -0.64 5.81 -6.71
N PRO A 74 -1.97 5.71 -6.90
CA PRO A 74 -2.91 5.92 -5.82
C PRO A 74 -3.02 4.70 -4.89
N PHE A 75 -1.97 3.88 -4.79
CA PHE A 75 -2.00 2.64 -4.02
C PHE A 75 -0.61 2.18 -3.55
N LEU A 76 -0.61 1.47 -2.42
CA LEU A 76 0.50 0.70 -1.91
C LEU A 76 0.50 -0.70 -2.52
N LEU A 77 1.62 -1.17 -3.06
CA LEU A 77 1.76 -2.60 -3.38
C LEU A 77 1.93 -3.39 -2.08
N LEU A 78 1.12 -4.44 -1.91
CA LEU A 78 1.32 -5.36 -0.80
C LEU A 78 2.48 -6.30 -1.11
N PRO A 79 3.45 -6.47 -0.20
CA PRO A 79 4.51 -7.43 -0.40
C PRO A 79 3.95 -8.85 -0.31
N GLY A 80 4.54 -9.77 -1.06
CA GLY A 80 4.41 -11.19 -0.75
C GLY A 80 4.96 -11.45 0.65
N VAL A 81 4.23 -12.22 1.46
CA VAL A 81 4.68 -12.66 2.78
C VAL A 81 5.10 -14.12 2.65
N GLN A 82 6.33 -14.44 3.03
CA GLN A 82 6.85 -15.79 2.95
C GLN A 82 5.95 -16.75 3.73
N GLY A 83 5.55 -17.85 3.08
CA GLY A 83 4.66 -18.85 3.68
C GLY A 83 3.17 -18.52 3.58
N LEU A 84 2.79 -17.38 3.00
CA LEU A 84 1.39 -17.04 2.71
C LEU A 84 1.15 -16.92 1.21
N SER A 85 0.03 -17.48 0.76
CA SER A 85 -0.53 -17.21 -0.55
C SER A 85 -1.01 -15.75 -0.65
N GLU A 86 -1.18 -15.25 -1.88
CA GLU A 86 -1.70 -13.89 -2.10
C GLU A 86 -3.08 -13.67 -1.42
N ASP A 87 -3.94 -14.70 -1.41
CA ASP A 87 -5.24 -14.62 -0.75
C ASP A 87 -5.14 -14.53 0.77
N GLU A 88 -4.17 -15.22 1.36
CA GLU A 88 -3.90 -15.11 2.79
C GLU A 88 -3.31 -13.75 3.15
N VAL A 89 -2.47 -13.19 2.27
CA VAL A 89 -1.99 -11.82 2.41
C VAL A 89 -3.16 -10.83 2.35
N VAL A 90 -4.05 -10.94 1.36
CA VAL A 90 -5.26 -10.10 1.27
C VAL A 90 -6.07 -10.18 2.57
N ARG A 91 -6.35 -11.40 3.05
CA ARG A 91 -7.14 -11.61 4.28
C ARG A 91 -6.46 -11.00 5.50
N LEU A 92 -5.15 -11.20 5.66
CA LEU A 92 -4.38 -10.64 6.76
C LEU A 92 -4.47 -9.11 6.76
N PHE A 93 -4.18 -8.47 5.63
CA PHE A 93 -4.22 -7.02 5.53
C PHE A 93 -5.64 -6.46 5.68
N HIS A 94 -6.65 -7.17 5.16
CA HIS A 94 -8.04 -6.78 5.35
C HIS A 94 -8.41 -6.82 6.83
N HIS A 95 -8.04 -7.89 7.55
CA HIS A 95 -8.31 -8.05 8.97
C HIS A 95 -7.65 -6.94 9.80
N VAL A 96 -6.37 -6.66 9.55
CA VAL A 96 -5.64 -5.61 10.26
C VAL A 96 -6.22 -4.23 9.93
N TRP A 97 -6.49 -3.95 8.65
CA TRP A 97 -7.13 -2.70 8.23
C TRP A 97 -8.50 -2.54 8.91
N SER A 98 -9.39 -3.52 8.84
CA SER A 98 -10.72 -3.43 9.46
C SER A 98 -10.68 -3.26 10.98
N THR A 99 -9.61 -3.72 11.62
CA THR A 99 -9.43 -3.57 13.08
C THR A 99 -9.01 -2.15 13.46
N PHE A 100 -8.15 -1.53 12.66
CA PHE A 100 -7.49 -0.27 13.02
C PHE A 100 -7.94 0.95 12.20
N SER A 101 -8.61 0.79 11.06
CA SER A 101 -9.07 1.90 10.21
C SER A 101 -10.35 2.55 10.72
N THR A 102 -11.20 1.78 11.41
CA THR A 102 -12.54 2.17 11.87
C THR A 102 -12.53 2.81 13.26
N GLY A 103 -11.36 3.03 13.83
CA GLY A 103 -11.22 3.52 15.20
C GLY A 103 -11.57 2.42 16.18
N TYR A 104 -10.54 1.77 16.73
CA TYR A 104 -10.65 1.23 18.08
C TYR A 104 -10.76 2.45 19.01
N GLN A 105 -11.97 3.03 19.10
CA GLN A 105 -12.34 3.96 20.15
C GLN A 105 -12.44 3.13 21.44
N ARG A 106 -11.36 3.11 22.21
CA ARG A 106 -11.43 2.92 23.65
C ARG A 106 -10.83 4.14 24.32
#